data_AF-A0A4R9EMS1-F1
#
_entry.id   AF-A0A4R9EMS1-F1
#
_cell.length_a   1.000
_cell.length_b   1.000
_cell.length_c   1.000
_cell.angle_alpha   90.00
_cell.angle_beta   90.00
_cell.angle_gamma   90.00
#
_symmetry.space_group_name_H-M   'P 1'
#
loop_
_entity.id
_entity.type
_entity.pdbx_description
1 polymer ?
#
loop_
_entity_poly.entity_id
_entity_poly.type
_entity_poly.pdbx_seq_one_letter_code
_entity_poly.pdbx_strand_id
1 'polypeptide(L)' 'MTSEGLTGATPVVTVALCIKCTKNTSAPVAVRWIHSTSGPGATLYACPECAPELGAGPTPDDEIPTP' A
#
# COMPACT_ATOMS: atom_id res chain seq x y z
N MET A 1 -23.09 17.79 -6.75
CA MET A 1 -22.99 17.73 -5.29
C MET A 1 -21.63 17.11 -5.00
N THR A 2 -20.71 18.00 -4.63
CA THR A 2 -19.35 17.81 -4.09
C THR A 2 -18.59 16.50 -4.37
N SER A 3 -17.70 16.58 -5.35
CA SER A 3 -16.52 15.75 -5.56
C SER A 3 -15.46 16.07 -4.49
N GLU A 4 -15.51 15.37 -3.37
CA GLU A 4 -14.51 15.37 -2.29
C GLU A 4 -13.95 13.94 -2.21
N GLY A 5 -12.66 13.67 -2.20
CA GLY A 5 -11.52 14.56 -2.18
C GLY A 5 -10.28 13.78 -2.61
N LEU A 6 -9.34 14.54 -3.16
CA LEU A 6 -7.96 14.13 -3.35
C LEU A 6 -7.36 13.76 -2.00
N THR A 7 -7.33 12.48 -1.66
CA THR A 7 -6.48 11.99 -0.57
C THR A 7 -6.03 10.56 -0.84
N GLY A 8 -5.39 10.37 -2.00
CA GLY A 8 -4.35 9.35 -2.17
C GLY A 8 -3.12 9.67 -1.30
N ALA A 9 -3.33 9.97 -0.02
CA ALA A 9 -2.26 10.02 0.95
C ALA A 9 -1.85 8.57 1.16
N THR A 10 -0.84 8.11 0.40
CA THR A 10 0.03 7.04 0.90
C THR A 10 0.29 7.39 2.36
N PRO A 11 -0.19 6.58 3.32
CA PRO A 11 -0.02 6.94 4.71
C PRO A 11 1.48 7.10 4.90
N VAL A 12 1.87 8.22 5.49
CA VAL A 12 3.27 8.56 5.72
C VAL A 12 3.76 7.67 6.84
N VAL A 13 3.92 6.38 6.54
CA VAL A 13 4.36 5.38 7.51
C VAL A 13 5.84 5.62 7.70
N THR A 14 6.21 6.20 8.84
CA THR A 14 7.61 6.41 9.23
C THR A 14 8.31 5.11 9.56
N VAL A 15 7.56 4.10 10.02
CA VAL A 15 8.05 2.73 10.22
C VAL A 15 6.94 1.74 9.91
N ALA A 16 7.21 0.73 9.07
CA ALA A 16 6.31 -0.40 8.86
C ALA A 16 7.05 -1.73 8.94
N LEU A 17 6.30 -2.81 9.16
CA LEU A 17 6.83 -4.18 9.14
C LEU A 17 6.90 -4.66 7.68
N CYS A 18 8.06 -5.12 7.24
CA CYS A 18 8.18 -5.76 5.94
C CYS A 18 7.46 -7.11 5.94
N ILE A 19 6.53 -7.32 5.02
CA ILE A 19 5.79 -8.59 4.91
C ILE A 19 6.64 -9.80 4.49
N LYS A 20 7.85 -9.58 3.96
CA LYS A 20 8.74 -10.65 3.47
C LYS A 20 9.78 -11.06 4.51
N CYS A 21 10.53 -10.10 5.05
CA CYS A 21 11.58 -10.37 6.03
C CYS A 21 11.15 -10.14 7.49
N THR A 22 9.93 -9.65 7.72
CA THR A 22 9.35 -9.40 9.06
C THR A 22 10.21 -8.47 9.92
N LYS A 23 10.98 -7.58 9.29
CA LYS A 23 11.75 -6.52 9.97
C LYS A 23 11.03 -5.19 9.89
N ASN A 24 11.12 -4.40 10.96
CA ASN A 24 10.72 -3.00 10.94
C ASN A 24 11.67 -2.22 10.03
N THR A 25 11.11 -1.47 9.08
CA THR A 25 11.85 -0.60 8.17
C THR A 25 11.38 0.84 8.34
N SER A 26 12.34 1.77 8.39
CA SER A 26 12.08 3.21 8.41
C SER A 26 11.83 3.82 7.02
N ALA A 27 11.99 3.02 5.97
CA ALA A 27 11.66 3.37 4.60
C ALA A 27 10.72 2.31 4.00
N PRO A 28 9.46 2.21 4.48
CA PRO A 28 8.53 1.23 3.97
C PRO A 28 8.02 1.61 2.59
N VAL A 29 8.09 0.66 1.65
CA VAL A 29 7.55 0.78 0.29
C VAL A 29 6.22 0.05 0.25
N ALA A 30 5.15 0.71 -0.18
CA ALA A 30 3.86 0.07 -0.40
C ALA A 30 3.98 -0.90 -1.58
N VAL A 31 3.65 -2.18 -1.36
CA VAL A 31 3.79 -3.24 -2.38
C VAL A 31 2.46 -3.83 -2.82
N ARG A 32 1.43 -3.78 -1.96
CA ARG A 32 0.09 -4.28 -2.26
C ARG A 32 -0.95 -3.60 -1.39
N TRP A 33 -2.18 -3.55 -1.87
CA TRP A 33 -3.35 -3.31 -1.06
C TRP A 33 -4.19 -4.58 -0.97
N ILE A 34 -4.76 -4.85 0.21
CA ILE A 34 -5.67 -5.98 0.43
C ILE A 34 -7.02 -5.47 0.89
N HIS A 35 -8.08 -5.90 0.22
CA HIS A 35 -9.45 -5.59 0.63
C HIS A 35 -9.78 -6.36 1.93
N SER A 36 -10.37 -5.68 2.90
CA SER A 36 -10.86 -6.30 4.13
C SER A 36 -12.35 -6.55 4.02
N THR A 37 -12.82 -7.76 4.34
CA THR A 37 -14.26 -8.10 4.22
C THR A 37 -15.14 -7.41 5.25
N SER A 38 -14.55 -6.76 6.26
CA SER A 38 -15.27 -6.19 7.41
C SER A 38 -14.79 -4.78 7.79
N GLY A 39 -14.04 -4.10 6.92
CA GLY A 39 -13.52 -2.77 7.21
C GLY A 39 -12.75 -2.17 6.03
N PRO A 40 -12.11 -1.00 6.21
CA PRO A 40 -11.21 -0.46 5.21
C PRO A 40 -10.07 -1.47 4.97
N GLY A 41 -9.75 -1.72 3.71
CA GLY A 41 -8.62 -2.58 3.35
C GLY A 41 -7.29 -2.03 3.85
N ALA A 42 -6.26 -2.88 3.85
CA ALA A 42 -4.95 -2.56 4.40
C ALA A 42 -3.87 -2.53 3.31
N THR A 43 -2.99 -1.54 3.36
CA THR A 43 -1.78 -1.50 2.53
C THR A 43 -0.68 -2.33 3.19
N LEU A 44 -0.09 -3.24 2.43
CA LEU A 44 1.06 -4.04 2.81
C LEU A 44 2.35 -3.33 2.38
N TYR A 45 3.35 -3.39 3.26
CA TYR A 45 4.64 -2.71 3.08
C TYR A 45 5.79 -3.70 3.04
N ALA A 46 6.85 -3.30 2.33
CA ALA A 46 8.13 -4.00 2.30
C ALA A 46 9.30 -3.05 2.53
N CYS A 47 10.44 -3.58 2.98
CA CYS A 47 11.70 -2.84 2.96
C CYS A 47 12.20 -2.68 1.51
N PRO A 48 13.02 -1.65 1.22
CA PRO A 48 13.44 -1.34 -0.15
C PRO A 48 14.26 -2.46 -0.80
N GLU A 49 14.90 -3.33 -0.01
CA GLU A 49 15.59 -4.54 -0.49
C GLU A 49 14.62 -5.63 -0.98
N CYS A 50 13.46 -5.80 -0.33
CA CYS A 50 12.48 -6.82 -0.66
C CYS A 50 11.39 -6.33 -1.62
N ALA A 51 11.16 -5.01 -1.68
CA ALA A 51 10.20 -4.38 -2.57
C ALA A 51 10.35 -4.79 -4.05
N PRO A 52 11.56 -4.80 -4.67
CA PRO A 52 11.71 -5.20 -6.07
C PRO A 52 11.36 -6.67 -6.31
N GLU A 53 11.54 -7.55 -5.33
CA GLU A 53 11.22 -8.97 -5.46
C GLU A 53 9.72 -9.28 -5.32
N LEU A 54 9.00 -8.45 -4.56
CA LEU A 54 7.54 -8.56 -4.40
C LEU A 54 6.79 -8.01 -5.62
N GLY A 55 7.47 -7.20 -6.42
CA GLY A 55 6.86 -6.35 -7.44
C GLY A 55 6.15 -5.16 -6.81
N ALA A 56 6.13 -4.04 -7.51
CA ALA A 56 5.12 -3.02 -7.27
C ALA A 56 3.79 -3.64 -7.74
N GLY A 57 3.10 -4.36 -6.85
CA GLY A 57 1.76 -4.82 -7.14
C GLY A 57 0.88 -3.62 -7.48
N PRO A 58 -0.21 -3.83 -8.24
CA PRO A 58 -1.10 -2.74 -8.62
C PRO A 58 -1.50 -1.99 -7.36
N THR A 59 -1.06 -0.73 -7.28
CA THR A 59 -1.55 0.19 -6.28
C THR A 59 -3.01 0.47 -6.62
N PRO A 60 -3.88 0.84 -5.66
CA PRO A 60 -5.28 1.16 -5.94
C PRO A 60 -5.52 2.32 -6.91
N ASP A 61 -4.44 2.95 -7.41
CA ASP A 61 -4.44 3.92 -8.51
C ASP A 61 -4.41 3.24 -9.91
N ASP A 62 -4.05 1.95 -9.98
CA ASP A 62 -3.89 1.16 -11.22
C ASP A 62 -5.17 0.40 -11.61
N GLU A 63 -6.15 0.28 -10.70
CA GLU A 63 -7.46 -0.27 -11.00
C GLU A 63 -8.32 0.77 -11.74
N ILE A 64 -8.29 0.71 -13.08
CA ILE A 64 -9.23 1.45 -13.94
C ILE A 64 -10.65 1.00 -13.57
N PRO A 65 -11.53 1.89 -13.05
CA PRO A 65 -12.91 1.51 -12.81
C PRO A 65 -13.57 1.18 -14.15
N THR A 66 -13.95 -0.08 -14.35
CA THR A 66 -14.77 -0.48 -15.50
C THR A 66 -16.14 0.21 -15.42
N PRO A 67 -16.63 0.78 -16.55
CA PRO A 67 -17.86 1.58 -16.61
C PRO A 67 -19.14 0.78 -16.33
#